data_AF-A0A258M3I5-F1
#
_entry.id   AF-A0A258M3I5-F1
#
_cell.length_a   1.000
_cell.length_b   1.000
_cell.length_c   1.000
_cell.angle_alpha   90.00
_cell.angle_beta   90.00
_cell.angle_gamma   90.00
#
_symmetry.space_group_name_H-M   'P 1'
#
loop_
_entity.id
_entity.type
_entity.pdbx_description
1 polymer ?
#
loop_
_entity_poly.entity_id
_entity_poly.type
_entity_poly.pdbx_seq_one_letter_code
_entity_poly.pdbx_strand_id
1 'polypeptide(L)'
;MSIRDGSPNGSIVYSESRNIRTNQFGLFTVIIGSPGANNVLGSMASINWISGNKYLQVEIDPEGGTNYFQAGTSQLQAVPYALFANAAYPVGPAGGDLLGSTYPNPIIAPLAVTTGKIANQAITTPKIADQAVTNAKIQDNTIANIKLVNSRVTLNGLILNLGDTQDFAIGTNGIDVNIVSAGNTHTFNFPDASIANRGLITPNAQTIGGNKTFNNDITAARIIRAGGLAAQFLKADGSVDNNIYLTENQPIIVTATGDATGVSTSSRTAPVLPLTLATVNSAVGTYGTNIVVPSITVNNKGLVTNVIANPIPTATAITSGLLTVGDWNIFNNKQNAIPLGSAAQYFRGDLTLSNFQT
;
A
#
# COMPACT_ATOMS: atom_id res chain seq x y z
N MET A 1 97.50 -8.52 -42.81
CA MET A 1 96.52 -7.45 -43.10
C MET A 1 96.11 -6.81 -41.80
N SER A 2 95.91 -5.50 -41.81
CA SER A 2 95.67 -4.72 -40.61
C SER A 2 94.54 -3.71 -40.87
N ILE A 3 93.68 -3.48 -39.89
CA ILE A 3 92.72 -2.38 -39.87
C ILE A 3 93.29 -1.28 -38.99
N ARG A 4 93.45 -0.09 -39.56
CA ARG A 4 93.91 1.12 -38.86
C ARG A 4 92.76 2.06 -38.57
N ASP A 5 92.89 2.81 -37.48
CA ASP A 5 91.89 3.77 -37.03
C ASP A 5 92.30 5.23 -37.27
N GLY A 6 91.33 6.06 -37.66
CA GLY A 6 91.46 7.51 -37.83
C GLY A 6 92.20 7.97 -39.10
N SER A 7 93.34 7.37 -39.44
CA SER A 7 94.16 7.75 -40.60
C SER A 7 94.91 6.55 -41.23
N PRO A 8 95.49 6.69 -42.44
CA PRO A 8 96.28 5.63 -43.08
C PRO A 8 97.50 5.15 -42.25
N ASN A 9 97.99 5.98 -41.33
CA ASN A 9 99.12 5.66 -40.44
C ASN A 9 98.69 5.54 -38.96
N GLY A 10 97.38 5.48 -38.70
CA GLY A 10 96.83 5.39 -37.34
C GLY A 10 97.14 4.06 -36.65
N SER A 11 96.72 3.93 -35.39
CA SER A 11 96.91 2.70 -34.62
C SER A 11 96.20 1.53 -35.28
N ILE A 12 96.80 0.34 -35.19
CA ILE A 12 96.18 -0.90 -35.64
C ILE A 12 95.19 -1.34 -34.56
N VAL A 13 93.93 -1.50 -34.94
CA VAL A 13 92.84 -1.97 -34.05
C VAL A 13 92.48 -3.44 -34.29
N TYR A 14 92.88 -3.98 -35.44
CA TYR A 14 92.78 -5.40 -35.76
C TYR A 14 93.90 -5.78 -36.72
N SER A 15 94.53 -6.94 -36.54
CA SER A 15 95.39 -7.52 -37.57
C SER A 15 95.33 -9.04 -37.58
N GLU A 16 95.43 -9.59 -38.78
CA GLU A 16 95.51 -11.03 -39.02
C GLU A 16 96.64 -11.36 -40.01
N SER A 17 97.24 -12.53 -39.83
CA SER A 17 98.16 -13.13 -40.79
C SER A 17 97.58 -14.39 -41.39
N ARG A 18 97.96 -14.66 -42.64
CA ARG A 18 97.56 -15.85 -43.38
C ARG A 18 98.69 -16.30 -44.30
N ASN A 19 98.84 -17.62 -44.38
CA ASN A 19 99.73 -18.24 -45.35
C ASN A 19 98.87 -18.76 -46.49
N ILE A 20 98.90 -18.05 -47.63
CA ILE A 20 98.10 -18.37 -48.82
C ILE A 20 99.07 -18.59 -49.99
N ARG A 21 98.84 -19.64 -50.77
CA ARG A 21 99.58 -19.86 -52.01
C ARG A 21 98.91 -19.08 -53.14
N THR A 22 99.66 -18.20 -53.79
CA THR A 22 99.19 -17.50 -54.99
C THR A 22 98.99 -18.49 -56.15
N ASN A 23 98.16 -18.12 -57.12
CA ASN A 23 98.08 -18.87 -58.38
C ASN A 23 99.30 -18.57 -59.27
N GLN A 24 99.39 -19.23 -60.44
CA GLN A 24 100.49 -19.05 -61.41
C GLN A 24 100.67 -17.61 -61.93
N PHE A 25 99.72 -16.71 -61.66
CA PHE A 25 99.75 -15.30 -62.04
C PHE A 25 99.97 -14.37 -60.83
N GLY A 26 100.27 -14.91 -59.65
CA GLY A 26 100.50 -14.11 -58.44
C GLY A 26 99.22 -13.63 -57.73
N LEU A 27 98.03 -14.06 -58.17
CA LEU A 27 96.76 -13.66 -57.57
C LEU A 27 96.45 -14.51 -56.32
N PHE A 28 95.90 -13.87 -55.30
CA PHE A 28 95.30 -14.50 -54.14
C PHE A 28 93.94 -13.85 -53.83
N THR A 29 93.06 -14.59 -53.17
CA THR A 29 91.80 -14.07 -52.65
C THR A 29 91.72 -14.38 -51.18
N VAL A 30 91.38 -13.39 -50.38
CA VAL A 30 91.25 -13.53 -48.93
C VAL A 30 90.00 -12.82 -48.47
N ILE A 31 89.25 -13.50 -47.59
CA ILE A 31 88.14 -12.91 -46.86
C ILE A 31 88.67 -12.57 -45.46
N ILE A 32 88.70 -11.28 -45.14
CA ILE A 32 89.21 -10.77 -43.86
C ILE A 32 88.30 -11.28 -42.73
N GLY A 33 88.91 -11.77 -41.64
CA GLY A 33 88.20 -12.28 -40.47
C GLY A 33 87.54 -13.65 -40.65
N SER A 34 87.76 -14.33 -41.78
CA SER A 34 87.21 -15.68 -42.02
C SER A 34 87.99 -16.77 -41.25
N PRO A 35 87.44 -17.99 -41.09
CA PRO A 35 88.18 -19.12 -40.51
C PRO A 35 89.54 -19.37 -41.20
N GLY A 36 90.54 -19.82 -40.42
CA GLY A 36 91.90 -20.07 -40.92
C GLY A 36 92.85 -18.86 -40.95
N ALA A 37 92.42 -17.68 -40.47
CA ALA A 37 93.33 -16.60 -40.12
C ALA A 37 94.00 -16.84 -38.77
N ASN A 38 95.28 -16.50 -38.67
CA ASN A 38 95.93 -16.32 -37.39
C ASN A 38 95.68 -14.88 -36.94
N ASN A 39 94.90 -14.73 -35.88
CA ASN A 39 94.66 -13.42 -35.28
C ASN A 39 95.95 -12.94 -34.60
N VAL A 40 96.43 -11.74 -34.97
CA VAL A 40 97.66 -11.16 -34.44
C VAL A 40 97.34 -10.10 -33.39
N LEU A 41 96.36 -9.23 -33.65
CA LEU A 41 95.94 -8.18 -32.71
C LEU A 41 94.43 -7.95 -32.80
N GLY A 42 93.79 -7.75 -31.66
CA GLY A 42 92.37 -7.37 -31.57
C GLY A 42 91.42 -8.49 -32.01
N SER A 43 90.17 -8.14 -32.29
CA SER A 43 89.20 -9.04 -32.93
C SER A 43 88.28 -8.24 -33.84
N MET A 44 87.76 -8.84 -34.91
CA MET A 44 86.87 -8.13 -35.85
C MET A 44 85.59 -7.61 -35.16
N ALA A 45 85.09 -8.34 -34.17
CA ALA A 45 83.89 -7.98 -33.40
C ALA A 45 84.13 -6.83 -32.41
N SER A 46 85.37 -6.61 -31.95
CA SER A 46 85.71 -5.56 -30.99
C SER A 46 86.11 -4.23 -31.65
N ILE A 47 86.16 -4.17 -32.99
CA ILE A 47 86.47 -2.93 -33.70
C ILE A 47 85.34 -1.93 -33.46
N ASN A 48 85.68 -0.75 -32.95
CA ASN A 48 84.75 0.36 -32.86
C ASN A 48 84.52 0.95 -34.27
N TRP A 49 83.49 0.46 -34.96
CA TRP A 49 83.12 0.94 -36.29
C TRP A 49 82.47 2.32 -36.29
N ILE A 50 81.94 2.81 -35.15
CA ILE A 50 81.17 4.07 -35.06
C ILE A 50 82.04 5.33 -34.93
N SER A 51 83.28 5.19 -34.50
CA SER A 51 84.20 6.32 -34.34
C SER A 51 85.39 6.20 -35.29
N GLY A 52 85.71 7.27 -36.01
CA GLY A 52 86.93 7.37 -36.83
C GLY A 52 86.88 6.57 -38.14
N ASN A 53 87.52 7.12 -39.18
CA ASN A 53 87.68 6.45 -40.47
C ASN A 53 88.52 5.18 -40.31
N LYS A 54 88.09 4.06 -40.90
CA LYS A 54 88.84 2.81 -40.91
C LYS A 54 89.62 2.66 -42.20
N TYR A 55 90.82 2.09 -42.10
CA TYR A 55 91.68 1.86 -43.25
C TYR A 55 92.14 0.41 -43.28
N LEU A 56 92.00 -0.24 -44.43
CA LEU A 56 92.57 -1.55 -44.68
C LEU A 56 94.01 -1.38 -45.17
N GLN A 57 94.96 -1.87 -44.39
CA GLN A 57 96.35 -2.03 -44.80
C GLN A 57 96.60 -3.48 -45.20
N VAL A 58 97.16 -3.64 -46.39
CA VAL A 58 97.61 -4.93 -46.93
C VAL A 58 99.12 -4.99 -46.88
N GLU A 59 99.61 -6.11 -46.37
CA GLU A 59 101.01 -6.40 -46.09
C GLU A 59 101.28 -7.81 -46.57
N ILE A 60 102.40 -8.03 -47.28
CA ILE A 60 102.76 -9.30 -47.92
C ILE A 60 104.20 -9.63 -47.56
N ASP A 61 104.44 -10.87 -47.13
CA ASP A 61 105.78 -11.45 -47.03
C ASP A 61 105.86 -12.61 -48.05
N PRO A 62 106.53 -12.42 -49.20
CA PRO A 62 106.67 -13.46 -50.22
C PRO A 62 107.49 -14.69 -49.76
N GLU A 63 108.34 -14.54 -48.74
CA GLU A 63 109.18 -15.61 -48.19
C GLU A 63 108.45 -16.39 -47.08
N GLY A 64 107.27 -15.92 -46.65
CA GLY A 64 106.42 -16.59 -45.66
C GLY A 64 106.91 -16.50 -44.22
N GLY A 65 107.78 -15.54 -43.91
CA GLY A 65 108.32 -15.26 -42.58
C GLY A 65 107.54 -14.16 -41.84
N THR A 66 108.29 -13.25 -41.22
CA THR A 66 107.75 -12.09 -40.48
C THR A 66 108.12 -10.73 -41.10
N ASN A 67 108.69 -10.73 -42.30
CA ASN A 67 109.24 -9.53 -42.94
C ASN A 67 108.26 -9.00 -44.00
N TYR A 68 107.20 -8.36 -43.51
CA TYR A 68 106.10 -7.90 -44.35
C TYR A 68 106.43 -6.60 -45.10
N PHE A 69 106.24 -6.62 -46.42
CA PHE A 69 106.21 -5.44 -47.28
C PHE A 69 104.79 -4.85 -47.34
N GLN A 70 104.66 -3.53 -47.17
CA GLN A 70 103.36 -2.85 -47.28
C GLN A 70 102.94 -2.72 -48.74
N ALA A 71 101.93 -3.49 -49.14
CA ALA A 71 101.37 -3.45 -50.49
C ALA A 71 100.45 -2.22 -50.70
N GLY A 72 99.83 -1.71 -49.64
CA GLY A 72 99.05 -0.47 -49.68
C GLY A 72 98.12 -0.28 -48.48
N THR A 73 97.61 0.95 -48.31
CA THR A 73 96.57 1.29 -47.33
C THR A 73 95.42 2.02 -48.03
N SER A 74 94.19 1.60 -47.80
CA SER A 74 93.00 2.20 -48.40
C SER A 74 91.90 2.42 -47.37
N GLN A 75 91.19 3.54 -47.47
CA GLN A 75 90.08 3.84 -46.57
C GLN A 75 88.88 2.94 -46.87
N LEU A 76 88.29 2.35 -45.84
CA LEU A 76 86.99 1.72 -45.91
C LEU A 76 85.91 2.81 -45.87
N GLN A 77 85.11 2.90 -46.94
CA GLN A 77 83.96 3.80 -46.98
C GLN A 77 82.79 3.16 -46.24
N ALA A 78 82.29 3.81 -45.19
CA ALA A 78 81.13 3.32 -44.46
C ALA A 78 79.85 3.52 -45.29
N VAL A 79 78.96 2.52 -45.31
CA VAL A 79 77.60 2.68 -45.83
C VAL A 79 76.75 3.29 -44.71
N PRO A 80 76.11 4.46 -44.91
CA PRO A 80 75.38 5.16 -43.87
C PRO A 80 74.41 4.25 -43.08
N TYR A 81 73.67 3.37 -43.75
CA TYR A 81 72.69 2.50 -43.10
C TYR A 81 73.28 1.36 -42.25
N ALA A 82 74.47 0.85 -42.58
CA ALA A 82 75.10 -0.24 -41.84
C ALA A 82 75.55 0.21 -40.43
N LEU A 83 75.90 1.49 -40.29
CA LEU A 83 76.38 2.07 -39.04
C LEU A 83 75.27 2.27 -38.00
N PHE A 84 74.03 2.47 -38.45
CA PHE A 84 72.88 2.78 -37.58
C PHE A 84 71.94 1.59 -37.36
N ALA A 85 72.15 0.44 -38.01
CA ALA A 85 71.23 -0.70 -37.97
C ALA A 85 71.05 -1.31 -36.57
N ASN A 86 72.07 -1.26 -35.70
CA ASN A 86 71.98 -1.82 -34.34
C ASN A 86 71.20 -0.93 -33.34
N ALA A 87 70.97 0.34 -33.66
CA ALA A 87 70.32 1.31 -32.76
C ALA A 87 69.13 2.04 -33.42
N ALA A 88 68.69 1.58 -34.59
CA ALA A 88 67.57 2.18 -35.29
C ALA A 88 66.25 1.83 -34.59
N TYR A 89 65.51 2.84 -34.16
CA TYR A 89 64.10 2.66 -33.81
C TYR A 89 63.32 2.27 -35.07
N PRO A 90 62.24 1.48 -34.94
CA PRO A 90 61.33 1.25 -36.05
C PRO A 90 60.88 2.61 -36.62
N VAL A 91 60.76 2.72 -37.94
CA VAL A 91 60.29 3.94 -38.62
C VAL A 91 59.15 3.57 -39.56
N GLY A 92 58.22 4.50 -39.76
CA GLY A 92 57.01 4.30 -40.57
C GLY A 92 55.77 3.92 -39.77
N PRO A 93 54.66 3.59 -40.46
CA PRO A 93 53.37 3.30 -39.84
C PRO A 93 53.41 2.05 -38.97
N ALA A 94 52.72 2.09 -37.82
CA ALA A 94 52.44 0.89 -37.05
C ALA A 94 51.36 0.03 -37.74
N GLY A 95 51.47 -1.29 -37.62
CA GLY A 95 50.49 -2.25 -38.16
C GLY A 95 49.54 -2.82 -37.11
N GLY A 96 48.50 -3.53 -37.57
CA GLY A 96 47.57 -4.28 -36.71
C GLY A 96 46.65 -3.37 -35.88
N ASP A 97 46.66 -3.57 -34.56
CA ASP A 97 45.78 -2.89 -33.59
C ASP A 97 46.20 -1.46 -33.27
N LEU A 98 47.34 -1.04 -33.82
CA LEU A 98 47.95 0.25 -33.60
C LEU A 98 47.72 1.14 -34.82
N LEU A 99 47.47 2.42 -34.56
CA LEU A 99 47.48 3.50 -35.54
C LEU A 99 48.54 4.54 -35.16
N GLY A 100 49.05 5.21 -36.18
CA GLY A 100 50.08 6.24 -36.03
C GLY A 100 51.01 6.22 -37.23
N SER A 101 51.28 7.39 -37.80
CA SER A 101 52.11 7.52 -38.99
C SER A 101 53.59 7.26 -38.73
N THR A 102 54.05 7.28 -37.46
CA THR A 102 55.45 7.02 -37.09
C THR A 102 55.59 6.60 -35.63
N TYR A 103 56.41 5.56 -35.40
CA TYR A 103 57.08 5.28 -34.12
C TYR A 103 57.80 6.52 -33.55
N PRO A 104 58.06 6.59 -32.23
CA PRO A 104 57.97 5.50 -31.24
C PRO A 104 56.62 5.41 -30.50
N ASN A 105 55.67 6.32 -30.71
CA ASN A 105 54.44 6.42 -29.92
C ASN A 105 53.17 6.12 -30.75
N PRO A 106 52.99 4.88 -31.26
CA PRO A 106 51.71 4.51 -31.85
C PRO A 106 50.60 4.51 -30.79
N ILE A 107 49.38 4.80 -31.23
CA ILE A 107 48.16 4.76 -30.40
C ILE A 107 47.32 3.54 -30.76
N ILE A 108 46.41 3.11 -29.88
CA ILE A 108 45.45 2.07 -30.21
C ILE A 108 44.46 2.60 -31.24
N ALA A 109 44.17 1.82 -32.29
CA ALA A 109 43.21 2.22 -33.31
C ALA A 109 41.77 2.32 -32.76
N PRO A 110 40.90 3.19 -33.30
CA PRO A 110 39.48 3.17 -32.98
C PRO A 110 38.91 1.76 -33.16
N LEU A 111 38.15 1.30 -32.15
CA LEU A 111 37.52 -0.02 -32.14
C LEU A 111 38.49 -1.22 -32.19
N ALA A 112 39.81 -1.02 -32.10
CA ALA A 112 40.76 -2.14 -32.10
C ALA A 112 40.58 -3.07 -30.90
N VAL A 113 40.15 -2.55 -29.75
CA VAL A 113 39.87 -3.35 -28.56
C VAL A 113 38.48 -3.98 -28.68
N THR A 114 38.43 -5.20 -29.20
CA THR A 114 37.21 -6.01 -29.29
C THR A 114 37.01 -6.87 -28.05
N THR A 115 35.82 -7.46 -27.89
CA THR A 115 35.49 -8.36 -26.77
C THR A 115 36.49 -9.51 -26.62
N GLY A 116 36.92 -10.12 -27.72
CA GLY A 116 37.89 -11.23 -27.70
C GLY A 116 39.29 -10.84 -27.20
N LYS A 117 39.66 -9.55 -27.24
CA LYS A 117 40.93 -9.03 -26.72
C LYS A 117 40.85 -8.64 -25.24
N ILE A 118 39.66 -8.60 -24.67
CA ILE A 118 39.43 -8.39 -23.25
C ILE A 118 39.17 -9.76 -22.63
N ALA A 119 40.17 -10.31 -21.94
CA ALA A 119 40.00 -11.57 -21.22
C ALA A 119 38.88 -11.46 -20.17
N ASN A 120 38.26 -12.60 -19.83
CA ASN A 120 37.28 -12.65 -18.75
C ASN A 120 37.88 -12.08 -17.47
N GLN A 121 37.11 -11.23 -16.76
CA GLN A 121 37.53 -10.54 -15.53
C GLN A 121 38.70 -9.53 -15.70
N ALA A 122 39.14 -9.23 -16.91
CA ALA A 122 40.24 -8.28 -17.12
C ALA A 122 39.91 -6.85 -16.69
N ILE A 123 38.62 -6.46 -16.71
CA ILE A 123 38.13 -5.17 -16.22
C ILE A 123 37.66 -5.35 -14.78
N THR A 124 38.47 -4.90 -13.82
CA THR A 124 38.21 -4.96 -12.38
C THR A 124 37.67 -3.63 -11.86
N THR A 125 37.14 -3.61 -10.63
CA THR A 125 36.54 -2.40 -10.04
C THR A 125 37.46 -1.17 -10.10
N PRO A 126 38.76 -1.23 -9.73
CA PRO A 126 39.64 -0.06 -9.83
C PRO A 126 39.88 0.46 -11.25
N LYS A 127 39.61 -0.35 -12.29
CA LYS A 127 39.70 0.06 -13.70
C LYS A 127 38.45 0.78 -14.19
N ILE A 128 37.37 0.78 -13.40
CA ILE A 128 36.14 1.53 -13.65
C ILE A 128 36.09 2.64 -12.61
N ALA A 129 36.33 3.88 -13.03
CA ALA A 129 36.23 5.02 -12.13
C ALA A 129 34.81 5.17 -11.54
N ASP A 130 34.71 5.80 -10.37
CA ASP A 130 33.43 6.10 -9.75
C ASP A 130 32.51 6.86 -10.72
N GLN A 131 31.25 6.45 -10.81
CA GLN A 131 30.25 7.01 -11.72
C GLN A 131 30.56 6.86 -13.22
N ALA A 132 31.58 6.09 -13.62
CA ALA A 132 31.93 5.91 -15.02
C ALA A 132 30.83 5.21 -15.84
N VAL A 133 30.00 4.37 -15.21
CA VAL A 133 28.82 3.74 -15.82
C VAL A 133 27.58 4.50 -15.36
N THR A 134 27.09 5.40 -16.22
CA THR A 134 25.89 6.22 -15.97
C THR A 134 24.63 5.56 -16.54
N ASN A 135 23.45 6.03 -16.16
CA ASN A 135 22.17 5.51 -16.68
C ASN A 135 22.12 5.51 -18.21
N ALA A 136 22.63 6.56 -18.89
CA ALA A 136 22.64 6.60 -20.35
C ALA A 136 23.53 5.53 -21.02
N LYS A 137 24.50 4.95 -20.29
CA LYS A 137 25.34 3.85 -20.75
C LYS A 137 24.71 2.48 -20.49
N ILE A 138 23.63 2.42 -19.72
CA ILE A 138 22.88 1.21 -19.40
C ILE A 138 21.58 1.27 -20.20
N GLN A 139 21.40 0.37 -21.15
CA GLN A 139 20.15 0.31 -21.89
C GLN A 139 18.99 -0.07 -20.96
N ASP A 140 17.82 0.56 -21.17
CA ASP A 140 16.61 0.29 -20.39
C ASP A 140 16.29 -1.21 -20.35
N ASN A 141 15.86 -1.69 -19.18
CA ASN A 141 15.49 -3.08 -18.92
C ASN A 141 16.60 -4.14 -19.08
N THR A 142 17.87 -3.76 -19.29
CA THR A 142 18.96 -4.74 -19.46
C THR A 142 19.51 -5.31 -18.15
N ILE A 143 19.38 -4.56 -17.05
CA ILE A 143 19.77 -5.06 -15.74
C ILE A 143 18.65 -5.93 -15.20
N ALA A 144 18.77 -7.24 -15.46
CA ALA A 144 17.85 -8.22 -14.90
C ALA A 144 17.98 -8.26 -13.37
N ASN A 145 16.83 -8.47 -12.71
CA ASN A 145 16.74 -8.53 -11.26
C ASN A 145 17.84 -9.41 -10.62
N ILE A 146 18.15 -10.59 -11.17
CA ILE A 146 19.21 -11.49 -10.65
C ILE A 146 20.61 -10.84 -10.49
N LYS A 147 20.88 -9.72 -11.17
CA LYS A 147 22.13 -8.95 -11.06
C LYS A 147 22.11 -7.92 -9.92
N LEU A 148 20.95 -7.67 -9.32
CA LEU A 148 20.72 -6.77 -8.18
C LEU A 148 20.65 -7.51 -6.83
N VAL A 149 20.93 -8.82 -6.79
CA VAL A 149 20.76 -9.72 -5.63
C VAL A 149 21.44 -9.25 -4.33
N ASN A 150 22.39 -8.32 -4.39
CA ASN A 150 23.08 -7.77 -3.22
C ASN A 150 22.91 -6.25 -3.03
N SER A 151 22.09 -5.61 -3.87
CA SER A 151 21.78 -4.18 -3.75
C SER A 151 20.34 -4.04 -3.27
N ARG A 152 20.19 -3.66 -2.00
CA ARG A 152 18.87 -3.41 -1.40
C ARG A 152 18.19 -2.28 -2.17
N VAL A 153 17.12 -2.60 -2.89
CA VAL A 153 16.15 -1.61 -3.36
C VAL A 153 15.14 -1.44 -2.25
N THR A 154 14.93 -0.21 -1.78
CA THR A 154 13.97 0.07 -0.73
C THR A 154 12.74 0.77 -1.29
N LEU A 155 11.55 0.30 -0.88
CA LEU A 155 10.31 1.03 -1.04
C LEU A 155 9.83 1.43 0.36
N ASN A 156 9.87 2.73 0.68
CA ASN A 156 9.52 3.24 2.01
C ASN A 156 10.19 2.49 3.17
N GLY A 157 11.48 2.14 3.01
CA GLY A 157 12.28 1.46 4.03
C GLY A 157 12.16 -0.07 4.06
N LEU A 158 11.25 -0.66 3.27
CA LEU A 158 11.12 -2.11 3.12
C LEU A 158 12.16 -2.63 2.14
N ILE A 159 12.88 -3.68 2.51
CA ILE A 159 13.88 -4.31 1.63
C ILE A 159 13.13 -5.22 0.66
N LEU A 160 13.26 -4.96 -0.63
CA LEU A 160 12.81 -5.90 -1.64
C LEU A 160 13.92 -6.93 -1.89
N ASN A 161 13.87 -8.08 -1.23
CA ASN A 161 14.67 -9.22 -1.71
C ASN A 161 14.01 -9.77 -2.97
N LEU A 162 14.83 -10.17 -3.93
CA LEU A 162 14.34 -10.61 -5.22
C LEU A 162 13.71 -12.00 -5.14
N GLY A 163 12.47 -12.12 -5.60
CA GLY A 163 11.68 -13.36 -5.52
C GLY A 163 10.72 -13.38 -4.33
N ASP A 164 10.89 -12.46 -3.39
CA ASP A 164 9.89 -12.25 -2.34
C ASP A 164 8.70 -11.48 -2.92
N THR A 165 7.49 -11.85 -2.53
CA THR A 165 6.31 -11.02 -2.71
C THR A 165 6.34 -9.87 -1.71
N GLN A 166 5.99 -8.68 -2.18
CA GLN A 166 5.51 -7.63 -1.28
C GLN A 166 4.00 -7.73 -1.20
N ASP A 167 3.49 -7.88 0.01
CA ASP A 167 2.07 -8.02 0.25
C ASP A 167 1.48 -6.67 0.66
N PHE A 168 0.27 -6.39 0.18
CA PHE A 168 -0.55 -5.31 0.72
C PHE A 168 -1.54 -5.91 1.71
N ALA A 169 -1.56 -5.36 2.92
CA ALA A 169 -2.49 -5.75 3.95
C ALA A 169 -3.31 -4.55 4.44
N ILE A 170 -4.42 -4.84 5.09
CA ILE A 170 -5.21 -3.87 5.85
C ILE A 170 -5.06 -4.17 7.34
N GLY A 171 -5.09 -3.13 8.16
CA GLY A 171 -5.05 -3.25 9.62
C GLY A 171 -5.85 -2.15 10.30
N THR A 172 -5.88 -2.15 11.63
CA THR A 172 -6.60 -1.15 12.45
C THR A 172 -5.68 -0.44 13.45
N ASN A 173 -4.36 -0.64 13.33
CA ASN A 173 -3.39 -0.10 14.28
C ASN A 173 -3.12 1.40 14.09
N GLY A 174 -2.93 2.13 15.18
CA GLY A 174 -2.55 3.54 15.19
C GLY A 174 -3.70 4.49 15.54
N ILE A 175 -3.35 5.77 15.71
CA ILE A 175 -4.31 6.83 16.07
C ILE A 175 -4.94 7.50 14.85
N ASP A 176 -4.31 7.41 13.68
CA ASP A 176 -4.76 7.98 12.40
C ASP A 176 -4.67 6.89 11.33
N VAL A 177 -5.35 7.13 10.19
CA VAL A 177 -5.07 6.39 8.96
C VAL A 177 -3.59 6.53 8.62
N ASN A 178 -2.89 5.40 8.55
CA ASN A 178 -1.45 5.38 8.35
C ASN A 178 -1.04 4.17 7.50
N ILE A 179 0.20 4.20 7.03
CA ILE A 179 0.82 3.08 6.34
C ILE A 179 2.04 2.66 7.16
N VAL A 180 2.06 1.41 7.59
CA VAL A 180 3.22 0.81 8.27
C VAL A 180 3.79 -0.25 7.37
N SER A 181 5.09 -0.16 7.11
CA SER A 181 5.82 -1.12 6.28
C SER A 181 6.75 -1.92 7.18
N ALA A 182 6.57 -3.24 7.25
CA ALA A 182 7.39 -4.11 8.08
C ALA A 182 7.57 -5.50 7.42
N GLY A 183 8.79 -6.04 7.48
CA GLY A 183 9.12 -7.31 6.81
C GLY A 183 8.96 -7.20 5.30
N ASN A 184 7.91 -7.83 4.77
CA ASN A 184 7.56 -7.86 3.34
C ASN A 184 6.15 -7.30 3.07
N THR A 185 5.51 -6.67 4.07
CA THR A 185 4.13 -6.22 3.97
C THR A 185 4.02 -4.72 4.17
N HIS A 186 3.26 -4.07 3.30
CA HIS A 186 2.76 -2.72 3.48
C HIS A 186 1.33 -2.79 4.01
N THR A 187 1.14 -2.40 5.27
CA THR A 187 -0.18 -2.43 5.91
C THR A 187 -0.79 -1.03 5.90
N PHE A 188 -1.92 -0.88 5.22
CA PHE A 188 -2.77 0.30 5.32
C PHE A 188 -3.67 0.15 6.55
N ASN A 189 -3.35 0.90 7.60
CA ASN A 189 -4.15 0.87 8.82
C ASN A 189 -5.30 1.88 8.72
N PHE A 190 -6.51 1.39 8.96
CA PHE A 190 -7.73 2.17 9.13
C PHE A 190 -8.28 1.91 10.54
N PRO A 191 -7.82 2.64 11.57
CA PRO A 191 -8.29 2.43 12.94
C PRO A 191 -9.80 2.62 13.08
N ASP A 192 -10.39 2.01 14.09
CA ASP A 192 -11.77 2.29 14.47
C ASP A 192 -11.88 3.66 15.15
N ALA A 193 -12.94 4.38 14.79
CA ALA A 193 -13.29 5.68 15.35
C ALA A 193 -13.44 5.63 16.87
N SER A 194 -12.64 6.39 17.62
CA SER A 194 -12.82 6.53 19.08
C SER A 194 -12.24 7.85 19.59
N ILE A 195 -12.52 8.21 20.84
CA ILE A 195 -11.98 9.44 21.45
C ILE A 195 -10.44 9.51 21.40
N ALA A 196 -9.75 8.37 21.28
CA ALA A 196 -8.30 8.28 21.15
C ALA A 196 -7.83 8.12 19.70
N ASN A 197 -8.67 7.57 18.80
CA ASN A 197 -8.30 7.21 17.42
C ASN A 197 -9.20 7.92 16.39
N ARG A 198 -8.59 8.66 15.47
CA ARG A 198 -9.21 9.28 14.29
C ARG A 198 -9.24 8.28 13.13
N GLY A 199 -10.13 7.29 13.27
CA GLY A 199 -10.43 6.28 12.26
C GLY A 199 -11.12 6.82 11.00
N LEU A 200 -11.68 5.91 10.19
CA LEU A 200 -12.40 6.27 8.95
C LEU A 200 -13.59 7.21 9.20
N ILE A 201 -14.22 7.07 10.37
CA ILE A 201 -15.11 8.06 10.96
C ILE A 201 -14.36 8.59 12.18
N THR A 202 -14.52 9.85 12.54
CA THR A 202 -13.92 10.40 13.78
C THR A 202 -15.01 10.71 14.79
N PRO A 203 -14.68 10.84 16.09
CA PRO A 203 -15.65 11.23 17.12
C PRO A 203 -16.13 12.69 17.01
N ASN A 204 -15.48 13.48 16.16
CA ASN A 204 -15.88 14.86 15.91
C ASN A 204 -17.12 14.90 15.01
N ALA A 205 -17.63 16.10 14.74
CA ALA A 205 -18.72 16.28 13.80
C ALA A 205 -18.35 15.71 12.41
N GLN A 206 -19.19 14.80 11.90
CA GLN A 206 -18.98 14.10 10.63
C GLN A 206 -20.17 14.37 9.71
N THR A 207 -19.89 14.71 8.46
CA THR A 207 -20.91 14.86 7.41
C THR A 207 -20.75 13.71 6.43
N ILE A 208 -21.69 12.76 6.43
CA ILE A 208 -21.65 11.59 5.54
C ILE A 208 -22.75 11.73 4.48
N GLY A 209 -22.41 12.29 3.32
CA GLY A 209 -23.37 12.62 2.26
C GLY A 209 -23.98 11.40 1.55
N GLY A 210 -25.18 11.56 0.98
CA GLY A 210 -25.94 10.50 0.29
C GLY A 210 -26.72 9.57 1.23
N ASN A 211 -27.62 8.74 0.69
CA ASN A 211 -28.40 7.79 1.50
C ASN A 211 -27.48 6.81 2.24
N LYS A 212 -27.86 6.45 3.47
CA LYS A 212 -27.14 5.46 4.30
C LYS A 212 -28.12 4.38 4.73
N THR A 213 -27.72 3.13 4.57
CA THR A 213 -28.46 1.96 5.05
C THR A 213 -27.69 1.37 6.22
N PHE A 214 -28.32 1.31 7.39
CA PHE A 214 -27.80 0.60 8.55
C PHE A 214 -28.58 -0.71 8.68
N ASN A 215 -27.87 -1.84 8.69
CA ASN A 215 -28.51 -3.18 8.75
C ASN A 215 -29.03 -3.53 10.15
N ASN A 216 -28.75 -2.69 11.15
CA ASN A 216 -29.13 -2.84 12.55
C ASN A 216 -29.55 -1.48 13.11
N ASP A 217 -29.95 -1.46 14.38
CA ASP A 217 -30.38 -0.25 15.09
C ASP A 217 -29.32 0.85 15.12
N ILE A 218 -29.77 2.10 14.98
CA ILE A 218 -28.94 3.28 15.21
C ILE A 218 -29.11 3.69 16.68
N THR A 219 -28.08 3.49 17.50
CA THR A 219 -28.05 4.01 18.87
C THR A 219 -27.34 5.37 18.88
N ALA A 220 -28.07 6.43 19.17
CA ALA A 220 -27.52 7.78 19.30
C ALA A 220 -28.24 8.55 20.41
N ALA A 221 -27.53 9.46 21.07
CA ALA A 221 -28.14 10.34 22.07
C ALA A 221 -29.24 11.24 21.44
N ARG A 222 -29.12 11.58 20.15
CA ARG A 222 -30.13 12.31 19.38
C ARG A 222 -29.97 12.00 17.89
N ILE A 223 -31.09 11.79 17.20
CA ILE A 223 -31.17 11.72 15.73
C ILE A 223 -32.12 12.83 15.27
N ILE A 224 -31.58 14.03 15.10
CA ILE A 224 -32.36 15.22 14.74
C ILE A 224 -31.59 16.04 13.72
N ARG A 225 -32.32 16.65 12.78
CA ARG A 225 -31.76 17.65 11.87
C ARG A 225 -31.25 18.84 12.69
N ALA A 226 -30.06 19.37 12.36
CA ALA A 226 -29.56 20.60 12.97
C ALA A 226 -30.63 21.69 12.97
N GLY A 227 -30.95 22.25 14.14
CA GLY A 227 -32.04 23.21 14.36
C GLY A 227 -33.34 22.62 14.94
N GLY A 228 -33.46 21.30 15.05
CA GLY A 228 -34.62 20.65 15.68
C GLY A 228 -34.60 20.67 17.22
N LEU A 229 -35.72 21.06 17.83
CA LEU A 229 -35.97 21.01 19.27
C LEU A 229 -36.16 19.56 19.76
N ALA A 230 -35.87 19.29 21.03
CA ALA A 230 -36.01 17.95 21.60
C ALA A 230 -37.46 17.43 21.64
N ALA A 231 -38.45 18.32 21.48
CA ALA A 231 -39.88 17.99 21.45
C ALA A 231 -40.39 17.64 20.04
N GLN A 232 -39.55 17.75 19.01
CA GLN A 232 -39.93 17.46 17.63
C GLN A 232 -39.42 16.06 17.23
N PHE A 233 -40.21 15.34 16.45
CA PHE A 233 -39.82 14.04 15.92
C PHE A 233 -39.27 14.19 14.50
N LEU A 234 -38.25 13.40 14.18
CA LEU A 234 -37.78 13.24 12.81
C LEU A 234 -38.72 12.27 12.10
N LYS A 235 -39.41 12.74 11.06
CA LYS A 235 -40.24 11.89 10.21
C LYS A 235 -39.37 10.96 9.36
N ALA A 236 -39.99 9.90 8.83
CA ALA A 236 -39.34 8.97 7.91
C ALA A 236 -38.82 9.64 6.62
N ASP A 237 -39.38 10.79 6.23
CA ASP A 237 -38.90 11.61 5.11
C ASP A 237 -37.73 12.56 5.50
N GLY A 238 -37.26 12.49 6.74
CA GLY A 238 -36.18 13.32 7.27
C GLY A 238 -36.57 14.76 7.63
N SER A 239 -37.85 15.12 7.49
CA SER A 239 -38.36 16.39 7.99
C SER A 239 -38.57 16.33 9.52
N VAL A 240 -38.57 17.49 10.16
CA VAL A 240 -38.87 17.62 11.59
C VAL A 240 -40.25 18.24 11.69
N ASP A 241 -41.20 17.57 12.36
CA ASP A 241 -42.54 18.12 12.54
C ASP A 241 -42.80 18.65 13.96
N ASN A 242 -43.76 19.56 14.05
CA ASN A 242 -44.26 20.15 15.28
C ASN A 242 -45.57 19.50 15.77
N ASN A 243 -45.96 18.36 15.21
CA ASN A 243 -47.26 17.79 15.49
C ASN A 243 -47.25 17.04 16.82
N ILE A 244 -48.32 17.22 17.59
CA ILE A 244 -48.61 16.41 18.77
C ILE A 244 -49.20 15.09 18.27
N TYR A 245 -48.39 14.04 18.25
CA TYR A 245 -48.88 12.70 17.98
C TYR A 245 -49.66 12.18 19.19
N LEU A 246 -50.80 11.53 18.93
CA LEU A 246 -51.57 10.84 19.96
C LEU A 246 -50.68 9.75 20.55
N THR A 247 -50.19 9.97 21.76
CA THR A 247 -49.56 8.91 22.55
C THR A 247 -50.65 8.08 23.20
N GLU A 248 -50.31 6.86 23.62
CA GLU A 248 -51.22 5.84 24.18
C GLU A 248 -52.11 6.34 25.35
N ASN A 249 -51.81 7.52 25.91
CA ASN A 249 -52.47 8.10 27.07
C ASN A 249 -53.40 9.31 26.80
N GLN A 250 -53.64 9.69 25.54
CA GLN A 250 -54.49 10.85 25.24
C GLN A 250 -55.92 10.43 24.89
N PRO A 251 -56.96 10.84 25.65
CA PRO A 251 -58.35 10.48 25.36
C PRO A 251 -58.80 11.12 24.04
N ILE A 252 -59.34 10.31 23.13
CA ILE A 252 -59.98 10.83 21.92
C ILE A 252 -61.37 11.31 22.31
N ILE A 253 -61.59 12.62 22.23
CA ILE A 253 -62.89 13.26 22.50
C ILE A 253 -63.62 13.39 21.16
N VAL A 254 -64.69 12.61 20.97
CA VAL A 254 -65.60 12.73 19.83
C VAL A 254 -66.87 13.45 20.28
N THR A 255 -66.99 14.71 19.90
CA THR A 255 -68.20 15.49 20.13
C THR A 255 -69.15 15.33 18.96
N ALA A 256 -70.29 14.65 19.17
CA ALA A 256 -71.35 14.57 18.19
C ALA A 256 -72.25 15.82 18.28
N THR A 257 -72.61 16.40 17.13
CA THR A 257 -73.52 17.55 17.01
C THR A 257 -74.60 17.25 15.97
N GLY A 258 -75.76 17.91 16.08
CA GLY A 258 -76.92 17.67 15.22
C GLY A 258 -77.90 16.69 15.84
N ASP A 259 -78.38 15.70 15.07
CA ASP A 259 -79.41 14.75 15.50
C ASP A 259 -78.91 13.73 16.55
N ALA A 260 -77.60 13.72 16.83
CA ALA A 260 -77.02 13.08 18.00
C ALA A 260 -76.15 14.11 18.72
N THR A 261 -76.43 14.33 20.00
CA THR A 261 -75.72 15.30 20.86
C THR A 261 -75.09 14.56 22.04
N GLY A 262 -73.79 14.78 22.27
CA GLY A 262 -73.06 14.12 23.35
C GLY A 262 -71.57 14.04 23.08
N VAL A 263 -70.80 13.75 24.12
CA VAL A 263 -69.35 13.59 24.05
C VAL A 263 -69.01 12.12 24.29
N SER A 264 -68.46 11.42 23.30
CA SER A 264 -67.91 10.07 23.49
C SER A 264 -66.40 10.16 23.65
N THR A 265 -65.88 9.65 24.76
CA THR A 265 -64.44 9.53 24.97
C THR A 265 -64.00 8.09 24.75
N SER A 266 -63.15 7.85 23.77
CA SER A 266 -62.50 6.53 23.61
C SER A 266 -61.15 6.56 24.33
N SER A 267 -61.11 6.00 25.53
CA SER A 267 -59.89 5.71 26.30
C SER A 267 -60.10 4.40 27.06
N ARG A 268 -59.02 3.63 27.29
CA ARG A 268 -59.06 2.32 27.97
C ARG A 268 -59.65 2.39 29.39
N THR A 269 -59.75 3.58 29.97
CA THR A 269 -60.19 3.81 31.37
C THR A 269 -61.31 4.84 31.54
N ALA A 270 -61.77 5.49 30.47
CA ALA A 270 -62.81 6.52 30.58
C ALA A 270 -64.22 5.91 30.46
N PRO A 271 -65.18 6.31 31.32
CA PRO A 271 -66.57 5.86 31.20
C PRO A 271 -67.19 6.38 29.90
N VAL A 272 -67.98 5.53 29.23
CA VAL A 272 -68.79 5.93 28.08
C VAL A 272 -69.89 6.88 28.58
N LEU A 273 -69.80 8.16 28.22
CA LEU A 273 -70.85 9.14 28.48
C LEU A 273 -72.03 8.93 27.51
N PRO A 274 -73.28 9.15 27.96
CA PRO A 274 -74.46 8.86 27.14
C PRO A 274 -74.55 9.78 25.91
N LEU A 275 -74.87 9.18 24.76
CA LEU A 275 -75.23 9.88 23.53
C LEU A 275 -76.73 10.17 23.53
N THR A 276 -77.13 11.42 23.37
CA THR A 276 -78.53 11.86 23.32
C THR A 276 -78.98 11.97 21.86
N LEU A 277 -80.05 11.29 21.47
CA LEU A 277 -80.62 11.40 20.12
C LEU A 277 -81.69 12.49 20.07
N ALA A 278 -81.67 13.33 19.05
CA ALA A 278 -82.68 14.34 18.81
C ALA A 278 -83.97 13.70 18.27
N THR A 279 -85.12 14.21 18.71
CA THR A 279 -86.44 13.79 18.23
C THR A 279 -87.14 14.99 17.59
N VAL A 280 -88.03 14.74 16.63
CA VAL A 280 -88.70 15.81 15.86
C VAL A 280 -89.85 16.48 16.62
N ASN A 281 -90.30 15.94 17.76
CA ASN A 281 -91.44 16.45 18.52
C ASN A 281 -91.22 16.27 20.03
N SER A 282 -90.66 17.29 20.70
CA SER A 282 -90.63 17.58 22.17
C SER A 282 -90.37 16.47 23.19
N ALA A 283 -90.06 15.24 22.79
CA ALA A 283 -89.57 14.20 23.68
C ALA A 283 -88.04 14.26 23.64
N VAL A 284 -87.45 15.11 24.47
CA VAL A 284 -86.01 15.07 24.82
C VAL A 284 -85.91 14.58 26.26
N GLY A 285 -85.18 13.50 26.50
CA GLY A 285 -85.02 12.95 27.85
C GLY A 285 -84.23 11.65 27.90
N THR A 286 -83.90 11.22 29.11
CA THR A 286 -83.40 9.87 29.38
C THR A 286 -84.61 8.92 29.44
N TYR A 287 -84.63 7.92 28.57
CA TYR A 287 -85.74 6.98 28.48
C TYR A 287 -85.41 5.66 29.15
N GLY A 288 -86.31 5.24 30.03
CA GLY A 288 -86.13 4.05 30.86
C GLY A 288 -85.58 4.37 32.25
N THR A 289 -86.05 3.61 33.22
CA THR A 289 -85.53 3.59 34.60
C THR A 289 -85.44 2.14 35.05
N ASN A 290 -84.97 1.91 36.28
CA ASN A 290 -84.89 0.58 36.88
C ASN A 290 -86.26 -0.13 36.99
N ILE A 291 -87.37 0.61 36.79
CA ILE A 291 -88.76 0.12 36.95
C ILE A 291 -89.66 0.40 35.73
N VAL A 292 -89.12 1.01 34.67
CA VAL A 292 -89.85 1.36 33.44
C VAL A 292 -89.00 1.03 32.24
N VAL A 293 -89.55 0.24 31.30
CA VAL A 293 -88.90 -0.04 30.01
C VAL A 293 -89.50 0.88 28.95
N PRO A 294 -88.69 1.63 28.19
CA PRO A 294 -89.21 2.49 27.14
C PRO A 294 -89.55 1.69 25.88
N SER A 295 -90.68 1.99 25.26
CA SER A 295 -91.00 1.56 23.90
C SER A 295 -90.90 2.75 22.96
N ILE A 296 -89.98 2.67 22.02
CA ILE A 296 -89.63 3.77 21.12
C ILE A 296 -90.25 3.48 19.75
N THR A 297 -91.06 4.42 19.25
CA THR A 297 -91.59 4.40 17.89
C THR A 297 -90.77 5.35 17.02
N VAL A 298 -90.33 4.85 15.88
CA VAL A 298 -89.66 5.66 14.85
C VAL A 298 -90.53 5.75 13.60
N ASN A 299 -90.39 6.85 12.85
CA ASN A 299 -90.98 6.95 11.53
C ASN A 299 -90.17 6.17 10.48
N ASN A 300 -90.67 6.15 9.23
CA ASN A 300 -90.05 5.47 8.10
C ASN A 300 -88.66 6.02 7.72
N LYS A 301 -88.22 7.14 8.33
CA LYS A 301 -86.88 7.71 8.18
C LYS A 301 -85.98 7.45 9.39
N GLY A 302 -86.42 6.65 10.37
CA GLY A 302 -85.65 6.30 11.56
C GLY A 302 -85.66 7.36 12.67
N LEU A 303 -86.42 8.45 12.54
CA LEU A 303 -86.53 9.46 13.59
C LEU A 303 -87.54 9.02 14.65
N VAL A 304 -87.19 9.18 15.92
CA VAL A 304 -88.09 8.93 17.03
C VAL A 304 -89.26 9.89 16.97
N THR A 305 -90.48 9.34 16.90
CA THR A 305 -91.74 10.10 16.87
C THR A 305 -92.54 9.98 18.14
N ASN A 306 -92.30 8.94 18.94
CA ASN A 306 -92.95 8.74 20.23
C ASN A 306 -92.10 7.83 21.13
N VAL A 307 -92.08 8.10 22.43
CA VAL A 307 -91.52 7.18 23.43
C VAL A 307 -92.56 6.98 24.53
N ILE A 308 -92.97 5.73 24.74
CA ILE A 308 -93.93 5.36 25.77
C ILE A 308 -93.19 4.67 26.91
N ALA A 309 -93.38 5.18 28.12
CA ALA A 309 -92.91 4.55 29.35
C ALA A 309 -93.85 3.39 29.71
N ASN A 310 -93.38 2.15 29.54
CA ASN A 310 -94.13 0.96 29.96
C ASN A 310 -93.62 0.53 31.35
N PRO A 311 -94.41 0.70 32.42
CA PRO A 311 -94.02 0.24 33.75
C PRO A 311 -93.81 -1.27 33.74
N ILE A 312 -92.78 -1.75 34.45
CA ILE A 312 -92.68 -3.16 34.76
C ILE A 312 -93.83 -3.47 35.74
N PRO A 313 -94.74 -4.42 35.43
CA PRO A 313 -95.88 -4.70 36.29
C PRO A 313 -95.42 -5.19 37.65
N THR A 314 -96.26 -5.07 38.68
CA THR A 314 -96.02 -5.72 39.97
C THR A 314 -96.13 -7.23 39.82
N ALA A 315 -95.24 -7.98 40.45
CA ALA A 315 -95.27 -9.43 40.44
C ALA A 315 -96.56 -9.94 41.09
N THR A 316 -97.19 -10.93 40.46
CA THR A 316 -98.31 -11.69 41.03
C THR A 316 -98.03 -13.18 40.87
N ALA A 317 -98.96 -14.04 41.27
CA ALA A 317 -98.84 -15.48 41.05
C ALA A 317 -98.74 -15.89 39.56
N ILE A 318 -99.16 -15.01 38.63
CA ILE A 318 -99.19 -15.30 37.18
C ILE A 318 -98.49 -14.24 36.32
N THR A 319 -97.98 -13.16 36.93
CA THR A 319 -97.28 -12.08 36.21
C THR A 319 -95.88 -11.92 36.79
N SER A 320 -94.85 -12.10 35.96
CA SER A 320 -93.48 -11.72 36.33
C SER A 320 -93.35 -10.20 36.39
N GLY A 321 -92.76 -9.67 37.46
CA GLY A 321 -92.78 -8.23 37.71
C GLY A 321 -91.92 -7.78 38.89
N LEU A 322 -92.11 -6.52 39.29
CA LEU A 322 -91.49 -5.92 40.47
C LEU A 322 -92.12 -6.49 41.75
N LEU A 323 -91.29 -6.92 42.70
CA LEU A 323 -91.75 -7.26 44.05
C LEU A 323 -92.18 -5.98 44.79
N THR A 324 -93.32 -6.02 45.49
CA THR A 324 -93.77 -4.89 46.30
C THR A 324 -92.95 -4.76 47.59
N VAL A 325 -93.04 -3.61 48.26
CA VAL A 325 -92.54 -3.44 49.64
C VAL A 325 -93.21 -4.44 50.59
N GLY A 326 -94.47 -4.81 50.35
CA GLY A 326 -95.17 -5.87 51.08
C GLY A 326 -94.51 -7.22 50.88
N ASP A 327 -94.23 -7.61 49.63
CA ASP A 327 -93.53 -8.86 49.30
C ASP A 327 -92.11 -8.89 49.88
N TRP A 328 -91.39 -7.77 49.81
CA TRP A 328 -90.09 -7.59 50.43
C TRP A 328 -90.16 -7.73 51.96
N ASN A 329 -91.14 -7.11 52.61
CA ASN A 329 -91.33 -7.23 54.05
C ASN A 329 -91.74 -8.65 54.44
N ILE A 330 -92.59 -9.33 53.66
CA ILE A 330 -92.92 -10.75 53.89
C ILE A 330 -91.66 -11.61 53.74
N PHE A 331 -90.83 -11.36 52.71
CA PHE A 331 -89.57 -12.08 52.52
C PHE A 331 -88.61 -11.86 53.69
N ASN A 332 -88.42 -10.62 54.15
CA ASN A 332 -87.49 -10.31 55.24
C ASN A 332 -88.03 -10.64 56.64
N ASN A 333 -89.34 -10.57 56.86
CA ASN A 333 -89.98 -10.94 58.14
C ASN A 333 -90.12 -12.46 58.30
N LYS A 334 -89.75 -13.28 57.30
CA LYS A 334 -89.66 -14.73 57.46
C LYS A 334 -88.54 -15.15 58.44
N GLN A 335 -87.68 -14.24 58.89
CA GLN A 335 -86.68 -14.50 59.92
C GLN A 335 -86.49 -13.28 60.84
N ASN A 336 -86.59 -13.46 62.15
CA ASN A 336 -86.35 -12.38 63.12
C ASN A 336 -84.89 -11.90 63.05
N ALA A 337 -84.66 -10.59 63.14
CA ALA A 337 -83.32 -10.02 63.22
C ALA A 337 -82.59 -10.49 64.49
N ILE A 338 -81.31 -10.84 64.34
CA ILE A 338 -80.39 -11.22 65.43
C ILE A 338 -80.16 -9.99 66.34
N PRO A 339 -80.55 -10.01 67.63
CA PRO A 339 -80.31 -8.89 68.53
C PRO A 339 -78.82 -8.65 68.79
N LEU A 340 -78.38 -7.38 68.84
CA LEU A 340 -77.01 -7.02 69.21
C LEU A 340 -76.77 -7.32 70.70
N GLY A 341 -75.75 -8.13 71.00
CA GLY A 341 -75.34 -8.45 72.37
C GLY A 341 -74.26 -7.50 72.91
N SER A 342 -74.13 -7.48 74.24
CA SER A 342 -72.97 -6.86 74.90
C SER A 342 -71.76 -7.79 74.85
N ALA A 343 -70.56 -7.28 75.17
CA ALA A 343 -69.35 -8.10 75.32
C ALA A 343 -69.49 -9.20 76.39
N ALA A 344 -70.48 -9.11 77.28
CA ALA A 344 -70.79 -10.11 78.28
C ALA A 344 -71.75 -11.21 77.78
N GLN A 345 -72.16 -11.19 76.50
CA GLN A 345 -73.16 -12.11 75.94
C GLN A 345 -72.64 -12.93 74.76
N TYR A 346 -73.15 -14.15 74.62
CA TYR A 346 -72.99 -14.99 73.43
C TYR A 346 -74.36 -15.26 72.76
N PHE A 347 -74.30 -15.59 71.47
CA PHE A 347 -75.47 -15.86 70.65
C PHE A 347 -75.90 -17.32 70.76
N ARG A 348 -77.18 -17.57 71.01
CA ARG A 348 -77.77 -18.92 71.00
C ARG A 348 -78.30 -19.24 69.60
N GLY A 349 -78.34 -20.52 69.24
CA GLY A 349 -78.83 -20.98 67.93
C GLY A 349 -80.33 -20.73 67.67
N ASP A 350 -81.09 -20.34 68.70
CA ASP A 350 -82.49 -19.88 68.60
C ASP A 350 -82.62 -18.38 68.32
N LEU A 351 -81.51 -17.72 67.99
CA LEU A 351 -81.40 -16.29 67.70
C LEU A 351 -81.62 -15.36 68.91
N THR A 352 -81.40 -15.85 70.13
CA THR A 352 -81.43 -15.05 71.38
C THR A 352 -80.04 -14.94 72.04
N LEU A 353 -79.88 -14.01 72.99
CA LEU A 353 -78.60 -13.77 73.70
C LEU A 353 -78.61 -14.38 75.10
N SER A 354 -77.46 -14.88 75.56
CA SER A 354 -77.24 -15.29 76.96
C SER A 354 -75.90 -14.76 77.49
N ASN A 355 -75.82 -14.46 78.78
CA ASN A 355 -74.58 -13.96 79.40
C ASN A 355 -73.54 -15.09 79.55
N PHE A 356 -72.25 -14.76 79.43
CA PHE A 356 -71.18 -15.62 79.92
C PHE A 356 -71.29 -15.72 81.44
N GLN A 357 -71.29 -16.93 82.00
CA GLN A 357 -71.13 -17.10 83.45
C GLN A 357 -69.67 -16.78 83.80
N THR A 358 -69.46 -15.83 84.70
CA THR A 358 -68.13 -15.41 85.19
C THR A 358 -67.44 -16.51 85.98
#